data_AF-A0A7C1KHW8-F1
#
_entry.id   AF-A0A7C1KHW8-F1
#
_cell.length_a   1.000
_cell.length_b   1.000
_cell.length_c   1.000
_cell.angle_alpha   90.00
_cell.angle_beta   90.00
_cell.angle_gamma   90.00
#
_symmetry.space_group_name_H-M   'P 1'
#
loop_
_entity.id
_entity.type
_entity.pdbx_description
1 polymer ?
#
loop_
_entity_poly.entity_id
_entity_poly.type
_entity_poly.pdbx_seq_one_letter_code
_entity_poly.pdbx_strand_id
1 'polypeptide(L)'
;MKDLIVLVADKNMEHALKGILRRSEALNIRPITFDIFIHPRRDPGVLNTAPNFLRLHMAKYRYALVLFDREGCGCNETAEVLEGRVKRELQQSGWQNAEAVILDPELEVWVFVDSPHVPQVIADGDEQLCSQKLAHAKKNRLNKPARPKELMETLLREKRIPRSSSLYLKLAQKVSLSNCSDPAFLKLRKILQEWFPPR
;
A
#
# COMPACT_ATOMS: atom_id res chain seq x y z
N MET A 1 -4.16 -19.14 -16.11
CA MET A 1 -3.16 -18.40 -15.32
C MET A 1 -3.73 -17.01 -15.02
N LYS A 2 -3.75 -16.57 -13.76
CA LYS A 2 -4.21 -15.23 -13.36
C LYS A 2 -3.11 -14.19 -13.61
N ASP A 3 -3.47 -12.91 -13.64
CA ASP A 3 -2.51 -11.85 -13.94
C ASP A 3 -1.55 -11.60 -12.77
N LEU A 4 -2.05 -11.41 -11.55
CA LEU A 4 -1.26 -10.91 -10.42
C LEU A 4 -1.54 -11.67 -9.11
N ILE A 5 -0.48 -12.08 -8.42
CA ILE A 5 -0.55 -12.43 -6.99
C ILE A 5 0.10 -11.31 -6.18
N VAL A 6 -0.55 -10.88 -5.10
CA VAL A 6 0.03 -9.93 -4.15
C VAL A 6 0.13 -10.55 -2.76
N LEU A 7 1.30 -10.42 -2.13
CA LEU A 7 1.51 -10.79 -0.73
C LEU A 7 1.65 -9.53 0.12
N VAL A 8 0.79 -9.39 1.13
CA VAL A 8 0.75 -8.24 2.05
C VAL A 8 0.90 -8.67 3.51
N ALA A 9 1.21 -7.72 4.39
CA ALA A 9 1.40 -7.99 5.81
C ALA A 9 0.10 -8.08 6.61
N ASP A 10 -0.94 -7.33 6.25
CA ASP A 10 -2.18 -7.27 7.04
C ASP A 10 -3.46 -7.07 6.20
N LYS A 11 -4.61 -7.06 6.88
CA LYS A 11 -5.91 -6.82 6.25
C LYS A 11 -6.09 -5.39 5.74
N ASN A 12 -5.42 -4.39 6.33
CA ASN A 12 -5.57 -3.00 5.90
C ASN A 12 -4.96 -2.81 4.51
N MET A 13 -3.75 -3.34 4.29
CA MET A 13 -3.10 -3.39 2.98
C MET A 13 -3.91 -4.19 1.97
N GLU A 14 -4.45 -5.35 2.37
CA GLU A 14 -5.31 -6.17 1.52
C GLU A 14 -6.52 -5.36 1.01
N HIS A 15 -7.18 -4.63 1.90
CA HIS A 15 -8.36 -3.82 1.57
C HIS A 15 -8.00 -2.59 0.74
N ALA A 16 -6.88 -1.92 1.06
CA ALA A 16 -6.36 -0.81 0.27
C ALA A 16 -6.07 -1.24 -1.17
N LEU A 17 -5.31 -2.32 -1.35
CA LEU A 17 -4.98 -2.84 -2.68
C LEU A 17 -6.19 -3.37 -3.43
N LYS A 18 -7.14 -4.03 -2.76
CA LYS A 18 -8.42 -4.41 -3.37
C LYS A 18 -9.16 -3.20 -3.95
N GLY A 19 -9.17 -2.07 -3.23
CA GLY A 19 -9.79 -0.83 -3.71
C GLY A 19 -9.04 -0.20 -4.88
N ILE A 20 -7.71 -0.15 -4.80
CA ILE A 20 -6.84 0.43 -5.83
C ILE A 20 -6.92 -0.39 -7.13
N LEU A 21 -6.69 -1.70 -7.07
CA LEU A 21 -6.61 -2.58 -8.25
C LEU A 21 -7.95 -2.71 -9.01
N ARG A 22 -9.08 -2.43 -8.35
CA ARG A 22 -10.40 -2.39 -9.00
C ARG A 22 -10.64 -1.12 -9.82
N ARG A 23 -9.80 -0.10 -9.67
CA ARG A 23 -9.93 1.19 -10.37
C ARG A 23 -8.96 1.26 -11.55
N SER A 24 -9.08 0.30 -12.47
CA SER A 24 -8.16 0.15 -13.62
C SER A 24 -8.04 1.42 -14.46
N GLU A 25 -9.16 2.12 -14.71
CA GLU A 25 -9.16 3.39 -15.45
C GLU A 25 -8.36 4.48 -14.74
N ALA A 26 -8.55 4.66 -13.42
CA ALA A 26 -7.81 5.65 -12.63
C ALA A 26 -6.31 5.30 -12.48
N LEU A 27 -5.96 4.02 -12.64
CA LEU A 27 -4.57 3.56 -12.71
C LEU A 27 -3.99 3.63 -14.12
N ASN A 28 -4.81 3.92 -15.14
CA ASN A 28 -4.46 3.84 -16.55
C ASN A 28 -3.87 2.46 -16.93
N ILE A 29 -4.59 1.40 -16.54
CA ILE A 29 -4.26 0.01 -16.87
C ILE A 29 -5.49 -0.70 -17.44
N ARG A 30 -5.28 -1.80 -18.16
CA ARG A 30 -6.39 -2.71 -18.48
C ARG A 30 -6.94 -3.37 -17.19
N PRO A 31 -8.20 -3.83 -17.17
CA PRO A 31 -8.67 -4.72 -16.11
C PRO A 31 -7.79 -5.98 -15.98
N ILE A 32 -7.57 -6.43 -14.74
CA ILE A 32 -6.72 -7.59 -14.41
C ILE A 32 -7.42 -8.56 -13.45
N THR A 33 -6.98 -9.82 -13.48
CA THR A 33 -7.34 -10.85 -12.51
C THR A 33 -6.27 -10.98 -11.44
N PHE A 34 -6.65 -10.85 -10.16
CA PHE A 34 -5.68 -10.86 -9.08
C PHE A 34 -6.17 -11.60 -7.84
N ASP A 35 -5.23 -12.10 -7.04
CA ASP A 35 -5.47 -12.57 -5.68
C ASP A 35 -4.51 -11.88 -4.71
N ILE A 36 -4.99 -11.56 -3.50
CA ILE A 36 -4.19 -10.96 -2.44
C ILE A 36 -4.15 -11.92 -1.25
N PHE A 37 -2.96 -12.24 -0.78
CA PHE A 37 -2.72 -13.09 0.38
C PHE A 37 -2.12 -12.28 1.51
N ILE A 38 -2.56 -12.55 2.74
CA ILE A 38 -2.00 -11.96 3.95
C ILE A 38 -1.00 -12.94 4.55
N HIS A 39 0.21 -12.48 4.81
CA HIS A 39 1.23 -13.30 5.44
C HIS A 39 0.95 -13.46 6.96
N PRO A 40 0.92 -14.68 7.51
CA PRO A 40 0.54 -14.90 8.91
C PRO A 40 1.50 -14.26 9.92
N ARG A 41 2.76 -14.06 9.53
CA ARG A 41 3.79 -13.40 10.36
C ARG A 41 3.96 -11.90 10.08
N ARG A 42 2.98 -11.25 9.44
CA ARG A 42 2.96 -9.80 9.14
C ARG A 42 4.23 -9.31 8.43
N ASP A 43 4.63 -8.06 8.62
CA ASP A 43 5.75 -7.41 7.94
C ASP A 43 7.07 -8.17 8.08
N PRO A 44 7.49 -8.66 9.28
CA PRO A 44 8.70 -9.48 9.39
C PRO A 44 8.58 -10.79 8.61
N GLY A 45 7.38 -11.36 8.55
CA GLY A 45 7.11 -12.56 7.76
C GLY A 45 7.18 -12.32 6.25
N VAL A 46 6.62 -11.21 5.79
CA VAL A 46 6.69 -10.81 4.38
C VAL A 46 8.15 -10.59 3.99
N LEU A 47 8.90 -9.79 4.76
CA LEU A 47 10.31 -9.51 4.50
C LEU A 47 11.16 -10.79 4.39
N ASN A 48 11.01 -11.71 5.34
CA ASN A 48 11.93 -12.85 5.45
C ASN A 48 11.47 -14.11 4.71
N THR A 49 10.19 -14.22 4.34
CA THR A 49 9.65 -15.48 3.78
C THR A 49 8.72 -15.31 2.58
N ALA A 50 8.58 -14.11 2.01
CA ALA A 50 7.83 -13.90 0.77
C ALA A 50 8.28 -14.81 -0.40
N PRO A 51 9.59 -15.03 -0.65
CA PRO A 51 10.03 -15.91 -1.74
C PRO A 51 9.52 -17.35 -1.58
N ASN A 52 9.62 -17.90 -0.36
CA ASN A 52 9.16 -19.25 -0.07
C ASN A 52 7.64 -19.40 -0.26
N PHE A 53 6.87 -18.41 0.20
CA PHE A 53 5.42 -18.38 0.02
C PHE A 53 5.06 -18.33 -1.46
N LEU A 54 5.60 -17.35 -2.19
CA LEU A 54 5.22 -17.08 -3.57
C LEU A 54 5.72 -18.14 -4.54
N ARG A 55 6.81 -18.87 -4.23
CA ARG A 55 7.31 -19.98 -5.06
C ARG A 55 6.24 -21.02 -5.34
N LEU A 56 5.34 -21.29 -4.39
CA LEU A 56 4.24 -22.26 -4.53
C LEU A 56 3.15 -21.81 -5.52
N HIS A 57 3.21 -20.56 -5.98
CA HIS A 57 2.20 -19.95 -6.83
C HIS A 57 2.71 -19.62 -8.25
N MET A 58 3.98 -19.90 -8.57
CA MET A 58 4.59 -19.53 -9.87
C MET A 58 3.82 -20.07 -11.09
N ALA A 59 3.28 -21.28 -11.02
CA ALA A 59 2.52 -21.87 -12.13
C ALA A 59 1.11 -21.25 -12.32
N LYS A 60 0.63 -20.46 -11.34
CA LYS A 60 -0.76 -19.98 -11.29
C LYS A 60 -0.90 -18.50 -11.69
N TYR A 61 0.17 -17.71 -11.58
CA TYR A 61 0.14 -16.26 -11.84
C TYR A 61 1.29 -15.81 -12.73
N ARG A 62 1.05 -14.75 -13.49
CA ARG A 62 2.06 -14.16 -14.39
C ARG A 62 3.03 -13.22 -13.68
N TYR A 63 2.53 -12.44 -12.72
CA TYR A 63 3.29 -11.46 -11.96
C TYR A 63 3.11 -11.67 -10.45
N ALA A 64 4.15 -11.37 -9.68
CA ALA A 64 4.11 -11.37 -8.22
C ALA A 64 4.52 -10.02 -7.63
N LEU A 65 3.74 -9.51 -6.68
CA LEU A 65 4.02 -8.27 -5.98
C LEU A 65 4.08 -8.51 -4.47
N VAL A 66 5.07 -7.93 -3.81
CA VAL A 66 5.20 -7.93 -2.36
C VAL A 66 5.04 -6.52 -1.81
N LEU A 67 4.24 -6.35 -0.75
CA LEU A 67 4.02 -5.04 -0.13
C LEU A 67 3.94 -5.16 1.40
N PHE A 68 4.70 -4.33 2.12
CA PHE A 68 4.71 -4.27 3.59
C PHE A 68 5.23 -2.92 4.10
N ASP A 69 5.02 -2.65 5.39
CA ASP A 69 5.46 -1.43 6.07
C ASP A 69 6.94 -1.53 6.44
N ARG A 70 7.74 -0.49 6.17
CA ARG A 70 9.12 -0.42 6.66
C ARG A 70 9.14 -0.41 8.18
N GLU A 71 8.27 0.38 8.80
CA GLU A 71 8.14 0.39 10.25
C GLU A 71 7.49 -0.91 10.74
N GLY A 72 8.15 -1.59 11.68
CA GLY A 72 7.67 -2.87 12.22
C GLY A 72 8.10 -4.12 11.45
N CYS A 73 8.83 -4.00 10.33
CA CYS A 73 9.35 -5.18 9.61
C CYS A 73 10.54 -5.87 10.30
N GLY A 74 11.09 -5.27 11.36
CA GLY A 74 12.24 -5.81 12.12
C GLY A 74 13.60 -5.52 11.47
N CYS A 75 13.68 -4.57 10.54
CA CYS A 75 14.91 -4.14 9.90
C CYS A 75 14.99 -2.60 9.84
N ASN A 76 16.19 -2.05 10.02
CA ASN A 76 16.43 -0.59 10.02
C ASN A 76 16.93 -0.05 8.68
N GLU A 77 16.99 -0.91 7.66
CA GLU A 77 17.35 -0.54 6.30
C GLU A 77 16.34 0.43 5.68
N THR A 78 16.75 1.12 4.62
CA THR A 78 15.86 1.99 3.85
C THR A 78 14.86 1.18 3.03
N ALA A 79 13.72 1.79 2.67
CA ALA A 79 12.74 1.16 1.79
C ALA A 79 13.39 0.65 0.49
N GLU A 80 14.24 1.47 -0.14
CA GLU A 80 14.96 1.11 -1.37
C GLU A 80 15.84 -0.14 -1.22
N VAL A 81 16.60 -0.25 -0.12
CA VAL A 81 17.44 -1.43 0.14
C VAL A 81 16.58 -2.67 0.35
N LEU A 82 15.49 -2.56 1.10
CA LEU A 82 14.56 -3.66 1.34
C LEU A 82 13.87 -4.11 0.04
N GLU A 83 13.45 -3.18 -0.81
CA GLU A 83 12.88 -3.46 -2.12
C GLU A 83 13.85 -4.26 -2.99
N GLY A 84 15.10 -3.79 -3.09
CA GLY A 84 16.14 -4.45 -3.88
C GLY A 84 16.48 -5.84 -3.33
N ARG A 85 16.51 -6.00 -2.01
CA ARG A 85 16.70 -7.30 -1.36
C ARG A 85 15.58 -8.27 -1.71
N VAL A 86 14.33 -7.92 -1.42
CA VAL A 86 13.17 -8.79 -1.65
C VAL A 86 13.02 -9.15 -3.12
N LYS A 87 13.22 -8.18 -4.03
CA LYS A 87 13.20 -8.43 -5.48
C LYS A 87 14.24 -9.46 -5.90
N ARG A 88 15.49 -9.33 -5.44
CA ARG A 88 16.56 -10.31 -5.76
C ARG A 88 16.23 -11.71 -5.23
N GLU A 89 15.74 -11.80 -4.00
CA GLU A 89 15.37 -13.09 -3.41
C GLU A 89 14.19 -13.75 -4.16
N LEU A 90 13.21 -12.97 -4.62
CA LEU A 90 12.13 -13.46 -5.47
C LEU A 90 12.65 -14.00 -6.81
N GLN A 91 13.56 -13.27 -7.45
CA GLN A 91 14.19 -13.71 -8.70
C GLN A 91 14.99 -15.01 -8.52
N GLN A 92 15.77 -15.11 -7.45
CA GLN A 92 16.52 -16.33 -7.09
C GLN A 92 15.60 -17.53 -6.80
N SER A 93 14.36 -17.27 -6.32
CA SER A 93 13.36 -18.32 -6.09
C SER A 93 12.64 -18.82 -7.35
N GLY A 94 12.90 -18.20 -8.51
CA GLY A 94 12.37 -18.59 -9.82
C GLY A 94 11.34 -17.62 -10.42
N TRP A 95 10.99 -16.53 -9.72
CA TRP A 95 10.08 -15.53 -10.28
C TRP A 95 10.78 -14.64 -11.30
N GLN A 96 10.35 -14.73 -12.56
CA GLN A 96 10.87 -13.85 -13.62
C GLN A 96 10.30 -12.42 -13.49
N ASN A 97 9.01 -12.31 -13.21
CA ASN A 97 8.31 -11.02 -13.13
C ASN A 97 7.80 -10.79 -11.71
N ALA A 98 8.67 -10.30 -10.83
CA ALA A 98 8.31 -9.96 -9.47
C ALA A 98 8.91 -8.65 -9.00
N GLU A 99 8.16 -7.92 -8.17
CA GLU A 99 8.55 -6.64 -7.60
C GLU A 99 8.17 -6.55 -6.12
N ALA A 100 8.84 -5.65 -5.40
CA ALA A 100 8.53 -5.30 -4.02
C ALA A 100 8.31 -3.79 -3.91
N VAL A 101 7.30 -3.40 -3.12
CA VAL A 101 6.96 -2.01 -2.80
C VAL A 101 6.92 -1.87 -1.29
N ILE A 102 7.82 -1.07 -0.72
CA ILE A 102 7.91 -0.88 0.73
C ILE A 102 7.37 0.48 1.12
N LEU A 103 6.41 0.48 2.03
CA LEU A 103 5.76 1.70 2.52
C LEU A 103 6.67 2.36 3.56
N ASP A 104 6.90 3.67 3.45
CA ASP A 104 7.77 4.40 4.37
C ASP A 104 7.08 5.66 4.93
N PRO A 105 6.71 5.69 6.23
CA PRO A 105 6.93 4.62 7.20
C PRO A 105 5.98 3.41 7.05
N GLU A 106 4.76 3.65 6.58
CA GLU A 106 3.63 2.72 6.63
C GLU A 106 2.48 3.14 5.71
N LEU A 107 1.48 2.28 5.53
CA LEU A 107 0.34 2.46 4.60
C LEU A 107 -0.39 3.81 4.72
N GLU A 108 -0.58 4.34 5.93
CA GLU A 108 -1.33 5.58 6.14
C GLU A 108 -0.70 6.79 5.47
N VAL A 109 0.57 6.73 5.08
CA VAL A 109 1.22 7.78 4.29
C VAL A 109 0.49 8.05 2.96
N TRP A 110 -0.20 7.04 2.41
CA TRP A 110 -1.01 7.19 1.19
C TRP A 110 -2.35 7.89 1.43
N VAL A 111 -2.84 7.91 2.67
CA VAL A 111 -4.13 8.54 3.03
C VAL A 111 -4.03 10.05 2.98
N PHE A 112 -2.91 10.61 3.44
CA PHE A 112 -2.71 12.05 3.53
C PHE A 112 -2.25 12.64 2.18
N VAL A 113 -3.17 12.62 1.23
CA VAL A 113 -3.10 13.38 -0.03
C VAL A 113 -4.12 14.51 0.01
N ASP A 114 -3.92 15.51 -0.84
CA ASP A 114 -4.89 16.59 -0.99
C ASP A 114 -6.15 16.08 -1.71
N SER A 115 -7.17 15.72 -0.91
CA SER A 115 -8.44 15.21 -1.39
C SER A 115 -9.56 15.48 -0.37
N PRO A 116 -10.70 16.06 -0.80
CA PRO A 116 -11.84 16.30 0.08
C PRO A 116 -12.49 15.00 0.59
N HIS A 117 -12.19 13.85 -0.04
CA HIS A 117 -12.69 12.56 0.41
C HIS A 117 -11.96 12.01 1.63
N VAL A 118 -10.76 12.50 1.94
CA VAL A 118 -10.00 12.03 3.11
C VAL A 118 -10.72 12.44 4.40
N PRO A 119 -11.05 13.72 4.65
CA PRO A 119 -11.81 14.12 5.84
C PRO A 119 -13.17 13.43 5.96
N GLN A 120 -13.86 13.18 4.83
CA GLN A 120 -15.14 12.44 4.82
C GLN A 120 -15.03 11.03 5.38
N VAL A 121 -13.86 10.41 5.32
CA VAL A 121 -13.66 9.02 5.78
C VAL A 121 -13.02 8.96 7.15
N ILE A 122 -12.01 9.79 7.42
CA ILE A 122 -11.23 9.70 8.67
C ILE A 122 -11.61 10.74 9.73
N ALA A 123 -12.43 11.72 9.38
CA ALA A 123 -12.86 12.80 10.26
C ALA A 123 -14.37 13.07 10.22
N ASP A 124 -15.16 12.14 9.66
CA ASP A 124 -16.62 12.27 9.50
C ASP A 124 -17.06 13.57 8.81
N GLY A 125 -16.27 14.03 7.83
CA GLY A 125 -16.50 15.27 7.10
C GLY A 125 -16.01 16.54 7.80
N ASP A 126 -15.38 16.43 8.97
CA ASP A 126 -14.78 17.59 9.65
C ASP A 126 -13.42 17.97 9.02
N GLU A 127 -13.50 18.77 7.97
CA GLU A 127 -12.34 19.29 7.24
C GLU A 127 -11.47 20.21 8.10
N GLN A 128 -12.08 20.98 9.00
CA GLN A 128 -11.36 21.90 9.87
C GLN A 128 -10.49 21.12 10.85
N LEU A 129 -11.04 20.09 11.49
CA LEU A 129 -10.27 19.23 12.39
C LEU A 129 -9.12 18.54 11.66
N CYS A 130 -9.40 17.95 10.50
CA CYS A 130 -8.39 17.27 9.70
C CYS A 130 -7.25 18.23 9.32
N SER A 131 -7.58 19.43 8.85
CA SER A 131 -6.61 20.46 8.46
C SER A 131 -5.79 20.95 9.65
N GLN A 132 -6.43 21.22 10.80
CA GLN A 132 -5.76 21.62 12.03
C GLN A 132 -4.79 20.56 12.53
N LYS A 133 -5.21 19.29 12.59
CA LYS A 133 -4.34 18.19 13.00
C LYS A 133 -3.17 17.99 12.03
N LEU A 134 -3.43 18.11 10.73
CA LEU A 134 -2.39 18.06 9.71
C LEU A 134 -1.39 19.21 9.82
N ALA A 135 -1.82 20.43 10.14
CA ALA A 135 -0.95 21.58 10.29
C ALA A 135 0.01 21.43 11.49
N HIS A 136 -0.46 20.86 12.60
CA HIS A 136 0.36 20.62 13.79
C HIS A 136 1.23 19.36 13.72
N ALA A 137 0.95 18.45 12.78
CA ALA A 137 1.72 17.22 12.65
C ALA A 137 3.13 17.51 12.13
N LYS A 138 4.14 16.92 12.78
CA LYS A 138 5.52 16.91 12.26
C LYS A 138 5.52 16.34 10.84
N LYS A 139 6.18 17.02 9.91
CA LYS A 139 6.26 16.63 8.51
C LYS A 139 7.52 15.83 8.19
N ASN A 140 7.40 14.90 7.25
CA ASN A 140 8.53 14.24 6.61
C ASN A 140 9.05 15.08 5.44
N ARG A 141 10.05 14.57 4.72
CA ARG A 141 10.67 15.26 3.58
C ARG A 141 9.71 15.54 2.41
N LEU A 142 8.58 14.86 2.36
CA LEU A 142 7.55 14.99 1.32
C LEU A 142 6.38 15.88 1.76
N ASN A 143 6.54 16.63 2.85
CA ASN A 143 5.48 17.43 3.48
C ASN A 143 4.24 16.61 3.92
N LYS A 144 4.42 15.29 4.09
CA LYS A 144 3.41 14.39 4.66
C LYS A 144 3.64 14.21 6.16
N PRO A 145 2.63 13.77 6.94
CA PRO A 145 2.83 13.45 8.35
C PRO A 145 3.97 12.45 8.55
N ALA A 146 4.90 12.74 9.46
CA ALA A 146 6.00 11.85 9.81
C ALA A 146 5.53 10.61 10.60
N ARG A 147 4.34 10.70 11.21
CA ARG A 147 3.66 9.68 12.01
C ARG A 147 2.21 9.52 11.51
N PRO A 148 2.01 8.98 10.29
CA PRO A 148 0.72 9.01 9.64
C PRO A 148 -0.30 8.09 10.32
N LYS A 149 0.08 6.92 10.81
CA LYS A 149 -0.83 6.01 11.54
C LYS A 149 -1.35 6.66 12.80
N GLU A 150 -0.48 7.25 13.62
CA GLU A 150 -0.89 7.90 14.87
C GLU A 150 -1.76 9.13 14.61
N LEU A 151 -1.48 9.90 13.55
CA LEU A 151 -2.33 11.01 13.15
C LEU A 151 -3.73 10.54 12.73
N MET A 152 -3.80 9.50 11.91
CA MET A 152 -5.08 8.91 11.49
C MET A 152 -5.84 8.35 12.69
N GLU A 153 -5.18 7.63 13.60
CA GLU A 153 -5.80 7.12 14.83
C GLU A 153 -6.36 8.22 15.72
N THR A 154 -5.64 9.34 15.83
CA THR A 154 -6.10 10.50 16.60
C THR A 154 -7.40 11.06 16.01
N LEU A 155 -7.46 11.24 14.69
CA LEU A 155 -8.65 11.72 13.99
C LEU A 155 -9.85 10.77 14.17
N LEU A 156 -9.61 9.47 13.98
CA LEU A 156 -10.64 8.44 14.16
C LEU A 156 -11.16 8.41 15.60
N ARG A 157 -10.26 8.52 16.60
CA ARG A 157 -10.63 8.52 18.02
C ARG A 157 -11.47 9.73 18.39
N GLU A 158 -11.11 10.93 17.95
CA GLU A 158 -11.86 12.16 18.24
C GLU A 158 -13.27 12.12 17.63
N LYS A 159 -13.41 11.51 16.46
CA LYS A 159 -14.71 11.29 15.80
C LYS A 159 -15.41 9.99 16.17
N ARG A 160 -14.84 9.21 17.10
CA ARG A 160 -15.36 7.90 17.54
C ARG A 160 -15.62 6.94 16.38
N ILE A 161 -14.83 7.04 15.31
CA ILE A 161 -14.89 6.15 14.16
C ILE A 161 -14.05 4.91 14.49
N PRO A 162 -14.62 3.69 14.44
CA PRO A 162 -13.85 2.48 14.71
C PRO A 162 -12.85 2.22 13.58
N ARG A 163 -11.58 2.01 13.95
CA ARG A 163 -10.54 1.60 12.99
C ARG A 163 -10.86 0.20 12.45
N SER A 164 -11.03 0.09 11.14
CA SER A 164 -11.37 -1.16 10.46
C SER A 164 -10.75 -1.22 9.06
N SER A 165 -10.46 -2.43 8.57
CA SER A 165 -9.89 -2.61 7.22
C SER A 165 -10.82 -2.11 6.11
N SER A 166 -12.13 -2.08 6.35
CA SER A 166 -13.12 -1.47 5.44
C SER A 166 -12.90 0.03 5.22
N LEU A 167 -12.31 0.76 6.18
CA LEU A 167 -11.95 2.17 5.97
C LEU A 167 -10.91 2.32 4.88
N TYR A 168 -9.91 1.44 4.83
CA TYR A 168 -8.87 1.46 3.80
C TYR A 168 -9.42 1.13 2.42
N LEU A 169 -10.39 0.20 2.33
CA LEU A 169 -11.12 -0.05 1.10
C LEU A 169 -11.88 1.21 0.65
N LYS A 170 -12.62 1.87 1.56
CA LYS A 170 -13.38 3.10 1.27
C LYS A 170 -12.45 4.23 0.82
N LEU A 171 -11.30 4.42 1.48
CA LEU A 171 -10.28 5.39 1.09
C LEU A 171 -9.74 5.08 -0.31
N ALA A 172 -9.29 3.85 -0.55
CA ALA A 172 -8.77 3.42 -1.85
C ALA A 172 -9.79 3.59 -3.01
N GLN A 173 -11.08 3.46 -2.71
CA GLN A 173 -12.15 3.63 -3.69
C GLN A 173 -12.44 5.10 -4.04
N LYS A 174 -12.29 6.02 -3.08
CA LYS A 174 -12.72 7.42 -3.23
C LYS A 174 -11.57 8.42 -3.41
N VAL A 175 -10.46 8.21 -2.72
CA VAL A 175 -9.34 9.15 -2.71
C VAL A 175 -8.65 9.14 -4.07
N SER A 176 -8.21 10.32 -4.53
CA SER A 176 -7.53 10.45 -5.82
C SER A 176 -6.22 9.64 -5.83
N LEU A 177 -6.05 8.82 -6.86
CA LEU A 177 -4.81 8.07 -7.11
C LEU A 177 -3.81 8.88 -7.94
N SER A 178 -4.24 9.95 -8.61
CA SER A 178 -3.35 10.78 -9.45
C SER A 178 -2.48 11.73 -8.62
N ASN A 179 -2.99 12.19 -7.48
CA ASN A 179 -2.38 13.24 -6.66
C ASN A 179 -1.43 12.70 -5.58
N CYS A 180 -1.26 11.38 -5.50
CA CYS A 180 -0.34 10.78 -4.54
C CYS A 180 1.10 10.87 -5.06
N SER A 181 1.90 11.72 -4.42
CA SER A 181 3.33 11.91 -4.70
C SER A 181 4.25 10.98 -3.88
N ASP A 182 3.67 9.99 -3.18
CA ASP A 182 4.44 9.06 -2.37
C ASP A 182 5.32 8.14 -3.23
N PRO A 183 6.63 7.98 -2.94
CA PRO A 183 7.52 7.12 -3.72
C PRO A 183 7.01 5.69 -3.86
N ALA A 184 6.49 5.08 -2.78
CA ALA A 184 6.00 3.70 -2.83
C ALA A 184 4.72 3.60 -3.68
N PHE A 185 3.84 4.59 -3.60
CA PHE A 185 2.64 4.63 -4.46
C PHE A 185 2.98 4.85 -5.93
N LEU A 186 3.89 5.78 -6.23
CA LEU A 186 4.35 6.06 -7.58
C LEU A 186 5.03 4.83 -8.19
N LYS A 187 5.83 4.10 -7.40
CA LYS A 187 6.44 2.83 -7.78
C LYS A 187 5.37 1.78 -8.08
N LEU A 188 4.39 1.58 -7.19
CA LEU A 188 3.26 0.66 -7.41
C LEU A 188 2.56 0.98 -8.73
N ARG A 189 2.20 2.25 -8.96
CA ARG A 189 1.51 2.68 -10.18
C ARG A 189 2.35 2.38 -11.42
N LYS A 190 3.65 2.70 -11.40
CA LYS A 190 4.56 2.42 -12.50
C LYS A 190 4.63 0.92 -12.82
N ILE A 191 4.82 0.07 -11.80
CA ILE A 191 4.85 -1.39 -11.96
C ILE A 191 3.57 -1.89 -12.63
N LEU A 192 2.40 -1.45 -12.14
CA LEU A 192 1.12 -1.87 -12.69
C LEU A 192 0.92 -1.42 -14.14
N GLN A 193 1.33 -0.19 -14.48
CA GLN A 193 1.25 0.36 -15.83
C GLN A 193 2.19 -0.36 -16.81
N GLU A 194 3.38 -0.72 -16.37
CA GLU A 194 4.33 -1.51 -17.17
C GLU A 194 3.83 -2.94 -17.41
N TRP A 195 3.26 -3.58 -16.39
CA TRP A 195 2.76 -4.96 -16.49
C TRP A 195 1.43 -5.07 -17.23
N PHE A 196 0.59 -4.04 -17.14
CA PHE A 196 -0.80 -4.07 -17.60
C PHE A 196 -1.19 -2.80 -18.38
N PRO A 197 -0.48 -2.44 -19.46
CA PRO A 197 -0.76 -1.21 -20.20
C PRO A 197 -2.23 -1.12 -20.66
N PRO A 198 -2.77 0.09 -20.80
CA PRO A 198 -4.09 0.29 -21.38
C PRO A 198 -4.08 -0.25 -22.82
N ARG A 199 -5.16 -0.93 -23.21
CA ARG A 199 -5.31 -1.42 -24.59
C ARG A 199 -5.66 -0.28 -25.52
#